data_AF-A0AAW3M945-F1
#
_entry.id   AF-A0AAW3M945-F1
#
_cell.length_a   1.000
_cell.length_b   1.000
_cell.length_c   1.000
_cell.angle_alpha   90.00
_cell.angle_beta   90.00
_cell.angle_gamma   90.00
#
_symmetry.space_group_name_H-M   'P 1'
#
loop_
_entity.id
_entity.type
_entity.pdbx_description
1 polymer ?
#
loop_
_entity_poly.entity_id
_entity_poly.type
_entity_poly.pdbx_seq_one_letter_code
_entity_poly.pdbx_strand_id
1 'polypeptide(L)'
;MLRKVLLVFLTMCSAVALLFIASKNAVGDHVISLEEPVAFRISVIMTIVLFLPPLILSFFNHPLINIINVVYQSFIVLTFIGLMPIGFMIQNGMTTTLFSFIGMTLSVFSIWSIYKYRSPRT
;
A
#
# COMPACT_ATOMS: atom_id res chain seq x y z
N MET A 1 10.54 -0.89 -16.70
CA MET A 1 10.27 -2.00 -15.77
C MET A 1 10.76 -1.69 -14.36
N LEU A 2 12.07 -1.42 -14.14
CA LEU A 2 12.64 -1.11 -12.82
C LEU A 2 11.84 -0.04 -12.04
N ARG A 3 11.47 1.07 -12.69
CA ARG A 3 10.65 2.14 -12.06
C ARG A 3 9.29 1.65 -11.56
N LYS A 4 8.62 0.73 -12.26
CA LYS A 4 7.30 0.19 -11.86
C LYS A 4 7.45 -0.68 -10.61
N VAL A 5 8.39 -1.63 -10.66
CA VAL A 5 8.70 -2.53 -9.53
C VAL A 5 9.12 -1.72 -8.31
N LEU A 6 9.97 -0.70 -8.49
CA LEU A 6 10.47 0.13 -7.39
C LEU A 6 9.34 0.95 -6.75
N LEU A 7 8.37 1.44 -7.54
CA LEU A 7 7.19 2.13 -7.00
C LEU A 7 6.26 1.19 -6.21
N VAL A 8 6.00 -0.02 -6.73
CA VAL A 8 5.20 -1.01 -5.99
C VAL A 8 5.90 -1.43 -4.70
N PHE A 9 7.21 -1.64 -4.75
CA PHE A 9 8.03 -1.96 -3.59
C PHE A 9 8.01 -0.82 -2.54
N LEU A 10 8.19 0.43 -2.96
CA LEU A 10 8.05 1.60 -2.08
C LEU A 10 6.66 1.68 -1.44
N THR A 11 5.62 1.38 -2.20
CA THR A 11 4.24 1.35 -1.70
C THR A 11 4.06 0.25 -0.65
N MET A 12 4.66 -0.93 -0.86
CA MET A 12 4.67 -2.02 0.12
C MET A 12 5.40 -1.60 1.41
N CYS A 13 6.59 -0.99 1.31
CA CYS A 13 7.31 -0.48 2.47
C CYS A 13 6.50 0.57 3.23
N SER A 14 5.82 1.46 2.51
CA SER A 14 4.93 2.47 3.11
C SER A 14 3.74 1.82 3.83
N ALA A 15 3.12 0.78 3.26
CA ALA A 15 2.04 0.05 3.90
C ALA A 15 2.49 -0.65 5.19
N VAL A 16 3.66 -1.29 5.19
CA VAL A 16 4.24 -1.93 6.38
C VAL A 16 4.59 -0.88 7.46
N ALA A 17 5.18 0.25 7.07
CA ALA A 17 5.46 1.35 8.00
C ALA A 17 4.17 1.92 8.61
N LEU A 18 3.13 2.08 7.80
CA LEU A 18 1.82 2.52 8.28
C LEU A 18 1.22 1.54 9.28
N LEU A 19 1.33 0.23 9.02
CA LEU A 19 0.85 -0.82 9.92
C LEU A 19 1.55 -0.75 11.28
N PHE A 20 2.86 -0.49 11.30
CA PHE A 20 3.63 -0.29 12.52
C PHE A 20 3.20 0.97 13.31
N ILE A 21 2.92 2.07 12.60
CA ILE A 21 2.45 3.32 13.23
C ILE A 21 1.03 3.13 13.79
N ALA A 22 0.16 2.48 13.02
CA ALA A 22 -1.22 2.19 13.42
C ALA A 22 -1.24 1.24 14.63
N SER A 23 -0.39 0.22 14.67
CA SER A 23 -0.32 -0.71 15.79
C SER A 23 0.26 -0.09 17.06
N LYS A 24 1.12 0.92 16.93
CA LYS A 24 1.66 1.66 18.08
C LYS A 24 0.62 2.59 18.71
N ASN A 25 -0.27 3.16 17.90
CA ASN A 25 -1.33 4.06 18.34
C ASN A 25 -2.69 3.35 18.39
N ALA A 26 -2.71 2.02 18.51
CA ALA A 26 -3.94 1.24 18.48
C ALA A 26 -4.82 1.58 19.70
N VAL A 27 -6.08 1.94 19.45
CA VAL A 27 -7.06 2.24 20.50
C VAL A 27 -8.18 1.20 20.42
N GLY A 28 -8.21 0.26 21.37
CA GLY A 28 -9.26 -0.77 21.52
C GLY A 28 -8.72 -2.18 21.82
N ASP A 29 -9.55 -3.03 22.43
CA ASP A 29 -9.14 -4.39 22.87
C ASP A 29 -9.05 -5.42 21.72
N HIS A 30 -9.47 -5.06 20.50
CA HIS A 30 -9.52 -5.96 19.32
C HIS A 30 -8.81 -5.38 18.09
N VAL A 31 -7.91 -4.42 18.29
CA VAL A 31 -7.09 -3.84 17.22
C VAL A 31 -5.67 -4.41 17.27
N ILE A 32 -5.03 -4.46 16.10
CA ILE A 32 -3.68 -5.01 15.94
C ILE A 32 -2.70 -4.17 16.77
N SER A 33 -2.43 -4.59 18.00
CA SER A 33 -1.51 -3.92 18.93
C SER A 33 -0.13 -4.57 18.89
N LEU A 34 0.91 -3.79 19.23
CA LEU A 34 2.24 -4.33 19.47
C LEU A 34 2.30 -5.26 20.69
N GLU A 35 1.27 -5.21 21.55
CA GLU A 35 1.11 -6.06 22.73
C GLU A 35 0.64 -7.47 22.38
N GLU A 36 0.05 -7.66 21.20
CA GLU A 36 -0.31 -8.97 20.65
C GLU A 36 0.66 -9.36 19.52
N PRO A 37 1.86 -9.89 19.85
CA PRO A 37 2.94 -10.09 18.88
C PRO A 37 2.57 -11.08 17.76
N VAL A 38 1.59 -11.97 17.99
CA VAL A 38 1.11 -12.93 16.99
C VAL A 38 0.23 -12.25 15.95
N ALA A 39 -0.76 -11.46 16.40
CA ALA A 39 -1.68 -10.74 15.51
C ALA A 39 -0.92 -9.75 14.62
N PHE A 40 -0.01 -8.96 15.22
CA PHE A 40 0.84 -8.03 14.47
C PHE A 40 1.68 -8.72 13.38
N ARG A 41 2.34 -9.84 13.71
CA ARG A 41 3.15 -10.60 12.74
C ARG A 41 2.32 -11.13 11.59
N ILE A 42 1.13 -11.66 11.86
CA ILE A 42 0.21 -12.15 10.82
C ILE A 42 -0.20 -11.00 9.91
N SER A 43 -0.54 -9.83 10.46
CA SER A 43 -0.91 -8.67 9.66
C SER A 43 0.21 -8.19 8.75
N VAL A 44 1.47 -8.13 9.24
CA VAL A 44 2.63 -7.78 8.41
C VAL A 44 2.84 -8.79 7.29
N ILE A 45 2.80 -10.09 7.60
CA ILE A 45 2.95 -11.15 6.59
C ILE A 45 1.85 -11.05 5.53
N MET A 46 0.59 -10.87 5.95
CA MET A 46 -0.54 -10.71 5.05
C MET A 46 -0.38 -9.50 4.14
N THR A 47 0.07 -8.35 4.67
CA THR A 47 0.36 -7.17 3.83
C THR A 47 1.42 -7.49 2.78
N ILE A 48 2.54 -8.12 3.15
CA ILE A 48 3.61 -8.47 2.21
C ILE A 48 3.09 -9.43 1.13
N VAL A 49 2.35 -10.47 1.54
CA VAL A 49 1.77 -11.46 0.62
C VAL A 49 0.79 -10.80 -0.36
N LEU A 50 -0.02 -9.84 0.10
CA LEU A 50 -0.98 -9.11 -0.74
C LEU A 50 -0.29 -8.20 -1.76
N PHE A 51 0.90 -7.69 -1.45
CA PHE A 51 1.73 -6.89 -2.36
C PHE A 51 2.61 -7.74 -3.29
N LEU A 52 2.75 -9.04 -3.06
CA LEU A 52 3.56 -9.92 -3.91
C LEU A 52 3.02 -10.03 -5.35
N PRO A 53 1.70 -10.24 -5.58
CA PRO A 53 1.14 -10.25 -6.93
C PRO A 53 1.42 -8.98 -7.73
N PRO A 54 1.09 -7.75 -7.27
CA PRO A 54 1.39 -6.54 -8.04
C PRO A 54 2.89 -6.32 -8.24
N LEU A 55 3.74 -6.79 -7.31
CA LEU A 55 5.20 -6.72 -7.45
C LEU A 55 5.70 -7.64 -8.58
N ILE A 56 5.22 -8.88 -8.63
CA ILE A 56 5.54 -9.85 -9.70
C ILE A 56 4.98 -9.37 -11.04
N LEU A 57 3.71 -8.93 -11.07
CA LEU A 57 3.04 -8.43 -12.28
C LEU A 57 3.78 -7.20 -12.86
N SER A 58 4.41 -6.38 -12.01
CA SER A 58 5.20 -5.20 -12.43
C SER A 58 6.46 -5.54 -13.22
N PHE A 59 6.95 -6.79 -13.18
CA PHE A 59 8.07 -7.23 -14.01
C PHE A 59 7.67 -7.49 -15.47
N PHE A 60 6.41 -7.79 -15.74
CA PHE A 60 5.95 -8.11 -17.09
C PHE A 60 5.48 -6.85 -17.84
N ASN A 61 5.87 -6.69 -19.11
CA ASN A 61 5.43 -5.58 -19.97
C ASN A 61 4.27 -5.96 -20.91
N HIS A 62 3.47 -6.96 -20.58
CA HIS A 62 2.32 -7.31 -21.40
C HIS A 62 1.14 -6.35 -21.11
N PRO A 63 0.40 -5.85 -22.12
CA PRO A 63 -0.73 -4.94 -21.91
C PRO A 63 -1.82 -5.52 -21.01
N LEU A 64 -2.15 -6.82 -21.14
CA LEU A 64 -3.11 -7.50 -20.24
C LEU A 64 -2.60 -7.52 -18.79
N ILE A 65 -1.32 -7.82 -18.57
CA ILE A 65 -0.73 -7.88 -17.23
C ILE A 65 -0.68 -6.49 -16.59
N ASN A 66 -0.41 -5.45 -17.37
CA ASN A 66 -0.49 -4.07 -16.89
C ASN A 66 -1.91 -3.69 -16.45
N ILE A 67 -2.97 -4.13 -17.16
CA ILE A 67 -4.35 -3.86 -16.75
C ILE A 67 -4.64 -4.51 -15.40
N ILE A 68 -4.28 -5.78 -15.23
CA ILE A 68 -4.46 -6.50 -13.95
C ILE A 68 -3.69 -5.78 -12.84
N ASN A 69 -2.45 -5.35 -13.10
CA ASN A 69 -1.65 -4.62 -12.12
C ASN A 69 -2.29 -3.27 -11.73
N VAL A 70 -2.86 -2.52 -12.68
CA VAL A 70 -3.61 -1.28 -12.39
C VAL A 70 -4.83 -1.56 -11.51
N VAL A 71 -5.54 -2.66 -11.74
CA VAL A 71 -6.69 -3.06 -10.91
C VAL A 71 -6.24 -3.33 -9.47
N TYR A 72 -5.18 -4.12 -9.28
CA TYR A 72 -4.60 -4.36 -7.95
C TYR A 72 -4.14 -3.07 -7.27
N GLN A 73 -3.42 -2.21 -8.00
CA GLN A 73 -2.94 -0.93 -7.48
C GLN A 73 -4.11 -0.01 -7.07
N SER A 74 -5.23 -0.05 -7.81
CA SER A 74 -6.45 0.70 -7.48
C SER A 74 -7.06 0.25 -6.15
N PHE A 75 -7.11 -1.06 -5.89
CA PHE A 75 -7.55 -1.57 -4.58
C PHE A 75 -6.64 -1.06 -3.45
N ILE A 76 -5.33 -1.03 -3.66
CA ILE A 76 -4.36 -0.51 -2.68
C ILE A 76 -4.59 0.99 -2.42
N VAL A 77 -4.85 1.79 -3.47
CA VAL A 77 -5.21 3.22 -3.33
C VAL A 77 -6.47 3.36 -2.47
N LEU A 78 -7.52 2.57 -2.74
CA LEU A 78 -8.76 2.58 -1.96
C LEU A 78 -8.51 2.28 -0.48
N THR A 79 -7.62 1.32 -0.18
CA THR A 79 -7.23 1.02 1.20
C THR A 79 -6.57 2.22 1.88
N PHE A 80 -5.63 2.91 1.21
CA PHE A 80 -5.00 4.11 1.76
C PHE A 80 -6.00 5.27 1.96
N ILE A 81 -6.94 5.44 1.04
CA ILE A 81 -8.03 6.42 1.19
C ILE A 81 -8.89 6.09 2.41
N GLY A 82 -9.24 4.81 2.60
CA GLY A 82 -10.03 4.36 3.76
C GLY A 82 -9.28 4.48 5.09
N LEU A 83 -7.96 4.36 5.09
CA LEU A 83 -7.12 4.54 6.28
C LEU A 83 -6.98 6.01 6.70
N MET A 84 -7.16 6.94 5.76
CA MET A 84 -7.08 8.38 6.02
C MET A 84 -8.13 8.88 7.05
N PRO A 85 -9.45 8.61 6.92
CA PRO A 85 -10.43 8.98 7.94
C PRO A 85 -10.26 8.19 9.24
N ILE A 86 -9.83 6.92 9.18
CA ILE A 86 -9.53 6.11 10.37
C ILE A 86 -8.39 6.75 11.18
N GLY A 87 -7.38 7.30 10.51
CA GLY A 87 -6.30 8.06 11.14
C GLY A 87 -6.81 9.27 11.94
N PHE A 88 -7.89 9.92 11.54
CA PHE A 88 -8.48 11.02 12.32
C PHE A 88 -9.27 10.55 13.56
N MET A 89 -9.74 9.29 13.57
CA MET A 89 -10.51 8.73 14.69
C MET A 89 -9.62 8.19 15.81
N ILE A 90 -8.31 8.05 15.59
CA ILE A 90 -7.34 7.53 16.56
C ILE A 90 -6.69 8.66 17.36
N GLN A 91 -6.51 8.47 18.68
CA GLN A 91 -5.77 9.38 19.54
C GLN A 91 -4.31 9.45 19.08
N ASN A 92 -3.81 10.65 18.75
CA ASN A 92 -2.49 10.87 18.12
C ASN A 92 -2.36 10.36 16.65
N GLY A 93 -3.48 10.16 15.96
CA GLY A 93 -3.53 9.59 14.60
C GLY A 93 -3.13 10.53 13.45
N MET A 94 -2.69 11.76 13.74
CA MET A 94 -2.16 12.71 12.74
C MET A 94 -0.96 12.12 11.97
N THR A 95 -0.15 11.28 12.64
CA THR A 95 0.96 10.53 12.01
C THR A 95 0.47 9.45 11.05
N THR A 96 -0.59 8.72 11.42
CA THR A 96 -1.25 7.72 10.57
C THR A 96 -1.86 8.36 9.34
N THR A 97 -2.50 9.53 9.48
CA THR A 97 -3.05 10.28 8.34
C THR A 97 -1.95 10.75 7.38
N LEU A 98 -0.84 11.28 7.91
CA LEU A 98 0.29 11.75 7.08
C LEU A 98 0.91 10.62 6.26
N PHE A 99 1.19 9.47 6.90
CA PHE A 99 1.72 8.31 6.19
C PHE A 99 0.70 7.69 5.22
N SER A 100 -0.60 7.74 5.53
CA SER A 100 -1.65 7.29 4.60
C SER A 100 -1.67 8.18 3.35
N PHE A 101 -1.47 9.49 3.50
CA PHE A 101 -1.37 10.43 2.38
C PHE A 101 -0.12 10.16 1.52
N ILE A 102 1.03 9.87 2.14
CA ILE A 102 2.25 9.48 1.42
C ILE A 102 2.04 8.15 0.66
N GLY A 103 1.42 7.16 1.30
CA GLY A 103 1.10 5.87 0.67
C GLY A 103 0.12 6.02 -0.50
N MET A 104 -0.90 6.86 -0.35
CA MET A 104 -1.85 7.21 -1.41
C MET A 104 -1.14 7.85 -2.61
N THR A 105 -0.31 8.87 -2.38
CA THR A 105 0.41 9.59 -3.45
C THR A 105 1.37 8.65 -4.20
N LEU A 106 2.12 7.81 -3.47
CA LEU A 106 2.98 6.78 -4.08
C LEU A 106 2.19 5.78 -4.92
N SER A 107 1.05 5.30 -4.41
CA SER A 107 0.22 4.33 -5.12
C SER A 107 -0.42 4.92 -6.38
N VAL A 108 -0.91 6.18 -6.33
CA VAL A 108 -1.39 6.92 -7.50
C VAL A 108 -0.27 7.12 -8.53
N PHE A 109 0.95 7.44 -8.07
CA PHE A 109 2.10 7.58 -8.95
C PHE A 109 2.48 6.24 -9.61
N SER A 110 2.30 5.12 -8.91
CA SER A 110 2.46 3.78 -9.49
C SER A 110 1.46 3.52 -10.62
N ILE A 111 0.17 3.86 -10.43
CA ILE A 111 -0.86 3.77 -11.49
C ILE A 111 -0.45 4.62 -12.70
N TRP A 112 -0.04 5.87 -12.47
CA TRP A 112 0.40 6.74 -13.55
C TRP A 112 1.62 6.20 -14.28
N SER A 113 2.61 5.66 -13.55
CA SER A 113 3.79 5.03 -14.15
C SER A 113 3.40 3.84 -15.03
N ILE A 114 2.48 2.98 -14.57
CA ILE A 114 1.99 1.84 -15.36
C ILE A 114 1.23 2.33 -16.61
N TYR A 115 0.38 3.35 -16.47
CA TYR A 115 -0.39 3.95 -17.57
C TYR A 115 0.51 4.65 -18.60
N LYS A 116 1.55 5.38 -18.17
CA LYS A 116 2.48 6.08 -19.07
C LYS A 116 3.30 5.12 -19.92
N TYR A 117 3.59 3.92 -19.41
CA TYR A 117 4.20 2.83 -20.20
C TYR A 117 3.21 2.13 -21.15
N ARG A 118 1.91 2.45 -21.10
CA ARG A 118 0.89 2.01 -22.07
C ARG A 118 0.84 2.92 -23.29
N SER A 119 1.25 4.19 -23.19
CA SER A 119 1.36 5.06 -24.36
C SER A 119 2.51 4.55 -25.21
N PRO A 120 2.25 4.05 -26.44
CA PRO A 120 3.32 3.88 -27.40
C PRO A 120 4.01 5.23 -27.51
N ARG A 121 5.35 5.22 -27.50
CA ARG A 121 6.09 6.30 -28.13
C ARG A 121 5.58 6.35 -29.57
N THR A 122 4.72 7.32 -29.88
CA THR A 122 4.71 7.95 -31.19
C THR A 122 5.84 8.96 -31.20
#